data_AF-A0A317KM15-F1
#
_entry.id   AF-A0A317KM15-F1
#
_cell.length_a   1.000
_cell.length_b   1.000
_cell.length_c   1.000
_cell.angle_alpha   90.00
_cell.angle_beta   90.00
_cell.angle_gamma   90.00
#
_symmetry.space_group_name_H-M   'P 1'
#
loop_
_entity.id
_entity.type
_entity.pdbx_description
1 polymer ?
#
loop_
_entity_poly.entity_id
_entity_poly.type
_entity_poly.pdbx_seq_one_letter_code
_entity_poly.pdbx_strand_id
1 'polypeptide(L)'
;MYGERVTSVDGPVGQPQSPTSAPDAPAWPAGQVPPYPVAEPDRLTRFVTRLYERSPRWVVPLAAVGCVAAAIGYTLLSDPTRSAPDAAPTCLLKLTTGLDCPGCGGTRAAWYLLHADLPAAARHHFLFVFALPFLTYLFVAWAGRQAFGWRLPELRISPKVIAGFLGAWLAFSVVRNLPWAPFTSLYV
;
A
#
# COMPACT_ATOMS: atom_id res chain seq x y z
N MET A 1 11.21 27.84 -17.13
CA MET A 1 11.75 27.41 -18.44
C MET A 1 13.01 26.58 -18.23
N TYR A 2 12.86 25.31 -17.88
CA TYR A 2 13.93 24.32 -18.01
C TYR A 2 13.25 23.01 -18.43
N GLY A 3 13.32 22.75 -19.72
CA GLY A 3 12.84 21.51 -20.32
C GLY A 3 13.91 20.45 -20.20
N GLU A 4 13.64 19.41 -19.41
CA GLU A 4 14.34 18.14 -19.59
C GLU A 4 13.55 17.31 -20.58
N ARG A 5 14.24 17.08 -21.72
CA ARG A 5 13.86 16.17 -22.78
C ARG A 5 13.58 14.80 -22.17
N VAL A 6 12.31 14.38 -22.25
CA VAL A 6 11.98 12.97 -22.34
C VAL A 6 12.78 12.45 -23.53
N THR A 7 13.75 11.59 -23.27
CA THR A 7 14.50 10.88 -24.30
C THR A 7 13.49 10.09 -25.10
N SER A 8 13.12 10.65 -26.25
CA SER A 8 12.51 9.97 -27.37
C SER A 8 13.26 8.65 -27.55
N VAL A 9 12.56 7.55 -27.31
CA VAL A 9 12.94 6.23 -27.80
C VAL A 9 12.46 6.16 -29.26
N ASP A 10 12.89 7.12 -30.08
CA ASP A 10 12.76 7.08 -31.54
C ASP A 10 14.19 7.13 -32.13
N GLY A 11 15.04 6.22 -31.66
CA GLY A 11 16.06 5.70 -32.56
C GLY A 11 15.36 4.79 -33.57
N PRO A 12 15.75 4.76 -34.85
CA PRO A 12 15.20 3.79 -35.78
C PRO A 12 15.38 2.42 -35.14
N VAL A 13 14.28 1.74 -34.84
CA VAL A 13 14.31 0.35 -34.38
C VAL A 13 14.91 -0.41 -35.55
N GLY A 14 16.21 -0.68 -35.48
CA GLY A 14 16.88 -1.62 -36.35
C GLY A 14 16.04 -2.90 -36.29
N GLN A 15 15.57 -3.37 -37.44
CA GLN A 15 14.77 -4.58 -37.51
C GLN A 15 15.45 -5.67 -36.67
N PRO A 16 14.72 -6.39 -35.80
CA PRO A 16 15.29 -7.52 -35.11
C PRO A 16 15.83 -8.49 -36.16
N GLN A 17 17.15 -8.61 -36.25
CA GLN A 17 17.78 -9.58 -37.11
C GLN A 17 17.32 -10.97 -36.65
N SER A 18 16.64 -11.69 -37.54
CA SER A 18 16.18 -13.05 -37.29
C SER A 18 17.37 -13.92 -36.85
N PRO A 19 17.28 -14.66 -35.73
CA PRO A 19 18.30 -15.63 -35.40
C PRO A 19 18.34 -16.69 -36.51
N THR A 20 19.55 -16.90 -37.06
CA THR A 20 19.85 -17.97 -38.01
C THR A 20 19.24 -19.28 -37.52
N SER A 21 18.40 -19.87 -38.36
CA SER A 21 17.64 -21.09 -38.11
C SER A 21 18.52 -22.24 -37.61
N ALA A 22 18.28 -22.71 -36.40
CA ALA A 22 18.75 -24.02 -35.94
C ALA A 22 17.98 -25.12 -36.73
N PRO A 23 18.63 -26.19 -37.23
CA PRO A 23 18.02 -27.05 -38.25
C PRO A 23 16.84 -27.94 -37.82
N ASP A 24 16.57 -28.14 -36.52
CA ASP A 24 15.66 -29.21 -36.06
C ASP A 24 14.59 -28.78 -35.04
N ALA A 25 14.22 -27.50 -34.98
CA ALA A 25 13.07 -27.08 -34.18
C ALA A 25 11.75 -27.39 -34.94
N PRO A 26 10.74 -28.00 -34.30
CA PRO A 26 9.44 -28.22 -34.95
C PRO A 26 8.91 -26.89 -35.46
N ALA A 27 8.70 -26.81 -36.77
CA ALA A 27 8.18 -25.64 -37.47
C ALA A 27 6.72 -25.42 -37.05
N TRP A 28 6.52 -24.74 -35.92
CA TRP A 28 5.24 -24.12 -35.62
C TRP A 28 4.87 -23.26 -36.84
N PRO A 29 3.64 -23.36 -37.38
CA PRO A 29 3.25 -22.51 -38.49
C PRO A 29 3.49 -21.07 -38.05
N ALA A 30 4.34 -20.36 -38.78
CA ALA A 30 4.58 -18.92 -38.63
C ALA A 30 3.34 -18.15 -39.10
N GLY A 31 2.16 -18.56 -38.64
CA GLY A 31 0.93 -17.83 -38.77
C GLY A 31 1.10 -16.53 -38.03
N GLN A 32 0.88 -15.43 -38.76
CA GLN A 32 0.81 -14.09 -38.23
C GLN A 32 0.07 -14.14 -36.89
N VAL A 33 0.75 -13.81 -35.78
CA VAL A 33 0.07 -13.57 -34.51
C VAL A 33 -0.97 -12.50 -34.82
N PRO A 34 -2.29 -12.79 -34.73
CA PRO A 34 -3.29 -11.78 -35.01
C PRO A 34 -2.98 -10.58 -34.10
N PRO A 35 -2.97 -9.34 -34.63
CA PRO A 35 -2.73 -8.17 -33.81
C PRO A 35 -3.70 -8.24 -32.65
N TYR A 36 -3.19 -8.38 -31.43
CA TYR A 36 -4.05 -8.28 -30.27
C TYR A 36 -4.70 -6.90 -30.35
N PRO A 37 -6.03 -6.80 -30.39
CA PRO A 37 -6.67 -5.50 -30.41
C PRO A 37 -6.27 -4.81 -29.10
N VAL A 38 -5.47 -3.75 -29.22
CA VAL A 38 -5.18 -2.88 -28.08
C VAL A 38 -6.52 -2.27 -27.70
N ALA A 39 -7.05 -2.65 -26.55
CA ALA A 39 -8.32 -2.12 -26.07
C ALA A 39 -8.22 -0.59 -26.03
N GLU A 40 -9.06 0.11 -26.79
CA GLU A 40 -9.06 1.56 -26.75
C GLU A 40 -9.43 2.03 -25.34
N PRO A 41 -8.63 2.94 -24.74
CA PRO A 41 -8.97 3.47 -23.43
C PRO A 41 -10.29 4.24 -23.50
N ASP A 42 -11.16 3.89 -22.58
CA ASP A 42 -12.48 4.48 -22.41
C ASP A 42 -12.38 5.97 -22.05
N ARG A 43 -13.53 6.66 -22.13
CA ARG A 43 -13.59 8.12 -21.93
C ARG A 43 -13.11 8.53 -20.53
N LEU A 44 -13.37 7.71 -19.51
CA LEU A 44 -12.94 7.99 -18.14
C LEU A 44 -11.43 7.85 -18.03
N THR A 45 -10.85 6.75 -18.51
CA THR A 45 -9.39 6.55 -18.51
C THR A 45 -8.70 7.71 -19.21
N ARG A 46 -9.15 8.10 -20.40
CA ARG A 46 -8.57 9.24 -21.14
C ARG A 46 -8.65 10.55 -20.36
N PHE A 47 -9.75 10.79 -19.65
CA PHE A 47 -9.91 11.97 -18.80
C PHE A 47 -8.95 11.95 -17.60
N VAL A 48 -8.86 10.83 -16.89
CA VAL A 48 -7.95 10.65 -15.74
C VAL A 48 -6.50 10.79 -16.17
N THR A 49 -6.08 10.18 -17.27
CA THR A 49 -4.70 10.31 -17.78
C THR A 49 -4.37 11.75 -18.11
N ARG A 50 -5.29 12.49 -18.75
CA ARG A 50 -5.10 13.92 -19.02
C ARG A 50 -4.96 14.76 -17.76
N LEU A 51 -5.73 14.45 -16.71
CA LEU A 51 -5.60 15.14 -15.43
C LEU A 51 -4.27 14.82 -14.75
N TYR A 52 -3.85 13.55 -14.78
CA TYR A 52 -2.57 13.11 -14.23
C TYR A 52 -1.38 13.77 -14.94
N GLU A 53 -1.37 13.78 -16.28
CA GLU A 53 -0.33 14.42 -17.09
C GLU A 53 -0.22 15.93 -16.86
N ARG A 54 -1.35 16.60 -16.58
CA ARG A 54 -1.37 18.04 -16.28
C ARG A 54 -1.04 18.36 -14.84
N SER A 55 -1.16 17.38 -13.93
CA SER A 55 -0.92 17.59 -12.51
C SER A 55 0.59 17.66 -12.22
N PRO A 56 1.04 18.64 -11.41
CA PRO A 56 2.40 18.65 -10.93
C PRO A 56 2.74 17.36 -10.17
N ARG A 57 3.99 16.90 -10.27
CA ARG A 57 4.42 15.62 -9.67
C ARG A 57 4.19 15.56 -8.14
N TRP A 58 4.15 16.69 -7.46
CA TRP A 58 3.90 16.80 -6.02
C TRP A 58 2.42 16.66 -5.62
N VAL A 59 1.46 16.71 -6.55
CA VAL A 59 0.04 16.56 -6.23
C VAL A 59 -0.27 15.17 -5.69
N VAL A 60 0.34 14.13 -6.26
CA VAL A 60 0.11 12.74 -5.85
C VAL A 60 0.55 12.48 -4.39
N PRO A 61 1.80 12.79 -3.98
CA PRO A 61 2.18 12.61 -2.58
C PRO A 61 1.39 13.53 -1.65
N LEU A 62 1.03 14.75 -2.07
CA LEU A 62 0.21 15.66 -1.26
C LEU A 62 -1.20 15.12 -1.04
N ALA A 63 -1.83 14.55 -2.08
CA ALA A 63 -3.12 13.88 -1.95
C ALA A 63 -3.03 12.68 -1.00
N ALA A 64 -1.96 11.89 -1.06
CA ALA A 64 -1.72 10.80 -0.13
C ALA A 64 -1.58 11.29 1.33
N VAL A 65 -0.83 12.37 1.57
CA VAL A 65 -0.76 13.02 2.89
C VAL A 65 -2.13 13.50 3.33
N GLY A 66 -2.91 14.12 2.44
CA GLY A 66 -4.28 14.55 2.72
C GLY A 66 -5.19 13.42 3.17
N CYS A 67 -5.12 12.25 2.50
CA CYS A 67 -5.87 11.06 2.92
C CYS A 67 -5.45 10.55 4.30
N VAL A 68 -4.14 10.51 4.58
CA VAL A 68 -3.63 10.09 5.90
C VAL A 68 -4.05 11.07 6.99
N ALA A 69 -3.97 12.38 6.72
CA ALA A 69 -4.41 13.42 7.64
C ALA A 69 -5.91 13.35 7.91
N ALA A 70 -6.73 13.08 6.89
CA ALA A 70 -8.17 12.87 7.05
C ALA A 70 -8.47 11.63 7.91
N ALA A 71 -7.74 10.54 7.70
CA ALA A 71 -7.86 9.33 8.54
C ALA A 71 -7.47 9.61 10.00
N ILE A 72 -6.39 10.35 10.24
CA ILE A 72 -5.98 10.79 11.59
C ILE A 72 -7.03 11.72 12.22
N GLY A 73 -7.56 12.67 11.45
CA GLY A 73 -8.64 13.54 11.92
C GLY A 73 -9.87 12.74 12.33
N TYR A 74 -10.25 11.76 11.53
CA TYR A 74 -11.34 10.85 11.86
C TYR A 74 -11.06 10.02 13.14
N THR A 75 -9.85 9.49 13.33
CA THR A 75 -9.53 8.73 14.55
C THR A 75 -9.53 9.60 15.80
N LEU A 76 -9.11 10.86 15.70
CA LEU A 76 -9.17 11.81 16.82
C LEU A 76 -10.62 12.22 17.14
N LEU A 77 -11.47 12.41 16.13
CA LEU A 77 -12.88 12.77 16.31
C LEU A 77 -13.74 11.61 16.83
N SER A 78 -13.44 10.38 16.42
CA SER A 78 -14.25 9.19 16.76
C SER A 78 -13.90 8.59 18.13
N ASP A 79 -12.76 8.94 18.73
CA ASP A 79 -12.24 8.38 19.99
C ASP A 79 -12.44 6.85 20.08
N PRO A 80 -11.67 6.06 19.30
CA PRO A 80 -11.85 4.62 19.21
C PRO A 80 -11.50 3.87 20.50
N THR A 81 -11.01 4.57 21.53
CA THR A 81 -10.64 4.00 22.83
C THR A 81 -11.80 3.97 23.81
N ARG A 82 -12.90 4.69 23.54
CA ARG A 82 -14.11 4.63 24.36
C ARG A 82 -14.81 3.28 24.21
N SER A 83 -15.01 2.62 25.35
CA SER A 83 -15.73 1.34 25.47
C SER A 83 -16.97 1.46 26.36
N ALA A 84 -17.53 2.67 26.48
CA ALA A 84 -18.75 2.89 27.28
C ALA A 84 -19.96 2.19 26.61
N PRO A 85 -21.00 1.79 27.37
CA PRO A 85 -22.18 1.11 26.81
C PRO A 85 -22.94 1.93 25.75
N ASP A 86 -22.80 3.26 25.79
CA ASP A 86 -23.33 4.25 24.85
C ASP A 86 -22.34 4.63 23.74
N ALA A 87 -21.11 4.11 23.78
CA ALA A 87 -20.10 4.41 22.77
C ALA A 87 -20.51 3.76 21.45
N ALA A 88 -20.51 4.58 20.39
CA ALA A 88 -20.76 4.09 19.05
C ALA A 88 -19.69 3.03 18.71
N PRO A 89 -20.10 1.81 18.35
CA PRO A 89 -19.18 0.77 17.97
C PRO A 89 -18.36 1.21 16.75
N THR A 90 -17.05 1.31 16.90
CA THR A 90 -16.15 1.76 15.83
C THR A 90 -15.95 0.74 14.72
N CYS A 91 -16.52 -0.47 14.85
CA CYS A 91 -16.23 -1.62 14.03
C CYS A 91 -17.46 -2.53 13.87
N LEU A 92 -18.01 -2.63 12.66
CA LEU A 92 -19.17 -3.49 12.38
C LEU A 92 -18.87 -4.97 12.69
N LEU A 93 -17.62 -5.42 12.50
CA LEU A 93 -17.23 -6.80 12.82
C LEU A 93 -17.27 -7.07 14.33
N LYS A 94 -16.78 -6.13 15.16
CA LYS A 94 -16.83 -6.29 16.61
C LYS A 94 -18.27 -6.29 17.11
N LEU A 95 -19.15 -5.53 16.47
CA LEU A 95 -20.59 -5.57 16.78
C LEU A 95 -21.25 -6.89 16.47
N THR A 96 -21.02 -7.43 15.28
CA THR A 96 -21.77 -8.58 14.80
C THR A 96 -21.20 -9.91 15.30
N THR A 97 -19.89 -9.97 15.54
CA THR A 97 -19.19 -11.22 15.90
C THR A 97 -18.54 -11.17 17.28
N GLY A 98 -18.40 -10.00 17.89
CA GLY A 98 -17.56 -9.82 19.08
C GLY A 98 -16.07 -9.93 18.81
N LEU A 99 -15.63 -10.20 17.57
CA LEU A 99 -14.22 -10.39 17.26
C LEU A 99 -13.51 -9.06 17.02
N ASP A 100 -12.32 -8.95 17.59
CA ASP A 100 -11.45 -7.82 17.37
C ASP A 100 -10.69 -8.03 16.06
N CYS A 101 -10.97 -7.21 15.04
CA CYS A 101 -10.27 -7.22 13.75
C CYS A 101 -8.98 -6.37 13.78
N PRO A 102 -7.92 -6.76 13.07
CA PRO A 102 -6.64 -6.04 13.09
C PRO A 102 -6.80 -4.57 12.67
N GLY A 103 -7.76 -4.24 11.81
CA GLY A 103 -8.09 -2.85 11.46
C GLY A 103 -8.52 -2.01 12.67
N CYS A 104 -9.42 -2.55 13.51
CA CYS A 104 -9.96 -1.84 14.68
C CYS A 104 -8.94 -1.80 15.85
N GLY A 105 -8.00 -2.75 15.92
CA GLY A 105 -6.83 -2.65 16.81
C GLY A 105 -5.81 -1.62 16.33
N GLY A 106 -5.64 -1.49 15.00
CA GLY A 106 -4.75 -0.51 14.37
C GLY A 106 -5.20 0.93 14.61
N THR A 107 -6.50 1.21 14.54
CA THR A 107 -7.04 2.56 14.83
C THR A 107 -6.84 2.98 16.29
N ARG A 108 -7.02 2.06 17.25
CA ARG A 108 -6.70 2.31 18.66
C ARG A 108 -5.21 2.47 18.90
N ALA A 109 -4.37 1.63 18.29
CA ALA A 109 -2.92 1.78 18.37
C ALA A 109 -2.45 3.12 17.79
N ALA A 110 -3.04 3.57 16.68
CA ALA A 110 -2.79 4.88 16.11
C ALA A 110 -3.22 6.01 17.05
N TRP A 111 -4.37 5.89 17.73
CA TRP A 111 -4.80 6.86 18.73
C TRP A 111 -3.79 6.98 19.88
N TYR A 112 -3.31 5.87 20.44
CA TYR A 112 -2.28 5.89 21.48
C TYR A 112 -0.95 6.45 20.98
N LEU A 113 -0.54 6.14 19.75
CA LEU A 113 0.65 6.74 19.13
C LEU A 113 0.53 8.25 18.98
N LEU A 114 -0.63 8.76 18.59
CA LEU A 114 -0.89 10.20 18.48
C LEU A 114 -0.81 10.92 19.85
N HIS A 115 -1.08 10.19 20.94
CA HIS A 115 -0.93 10.67 22.32
C HIS A 115 0.43 10.32 22.94
N ALA A 116 1.38 9.82 22.15
CA ALA A 116 2.72 9.38 22.59
C ALA A 116 2.75 8.23 23.62
N ASP A 117 1.71 7.42 23.72
CA ASP A 117 1.66 6.22 24.55
C ASP A 117 2.06 4.97 23.73
N LEU A 118 3.37 4.78 23.60
CA LEU A 118 3.96 3.62 22.91
C LEU A 118 3.60 2.27 23.57
N PRO A 119 3.66 2.12 24.91
CA PRO A 119 3.26 0.88 25.57
C PRO A 119 1.80 0.50 25.28
N ALA A 120 0.86 1.44 25.38
CA ALA A 120 -0.54 1.17 25.07
C ALA A 120 -0.72 0.87 23.59
N ALA A 121 -0.07 1.61 22.68
CA ALA A 121 -0.15 1.32 21.25
C ALA A 121 0.34 -0.10 20.90
N ALA A 122 1.46 -0.53 21.50
CA ALA A 122 2.04 -1.84 21.29
C ALA A 122 1.12 -2.97 21.79
N ARG A 123 0.41 -2.77 22.90
CA ARG A 123 -0.59 -3.73 23.41
C ARG A 123 -1.74 -3.95 22.43
N HIS A 124 -2.17 -2.89 21.75
CA HIS A 124 -3.32 -2.97 20.83
C HIS A 124 -2.91 -3.51 19.44
N HIS A 125 -1.72 -3.14 18.94
CA HIS A 125 -1.24 -3.63 17.65
C HIS A 125 0.28 -3.51 17.49
N PHE A 126 1.05 -4.39 18.15
CA PHE A 126 2.52 -4.41 18.09
C PHE A 126 3.09 -4.35 16.66
N LEU A 127 2.54 -5.16 15.75
CA LEU A 127 3.01 -5.21 14.36
C LEU A 127 2.81 -3.89 13.61
N PHE A 128 1.81 -3.09 13.99
CA PHE A 128 1.55 -1.80 13.38
C PHE A 128 2.61 -0.79 13.84
N VAL A 129 2.85 -0.75 15.15
CA VAL A 129 3.91 0.08 15.75
C VAL A 129 5.28 -0.26 15.16
N PHE A 130 5.57 -1.56 14.98
CA PHE A 130 6.83 -2.01 14.37
C PHE A 130 6.93 -1.67 12.88
N ALA A 131 5.85 -1.81 12.11
CA ALA A 131 5.85 -1.53 10.67
C ALA A 131 5.86 -0.03 10.32
N LEU A 132 5.34 0.80 11.23
CA LEU A 132 5.20 2.26 11.03
C LEU A 132 6.50 2.94 10.54
N PRO A 133 7.67 2.80 11.20
CA PRO A 133 8.90 3.46 10.74
C PRO A 133 9.31 3.05 9.31
N PHE A 134 9.12 1.78 8.94
CA PHE A 134 9.43 1.29 7.60
C PHE A 134 8.48 1.89 6.56
N LEU A 135 7.18 1.93 6.87
CA LEU A 135 6.16 2.55 6.01
C LEU A 135 6.43 4.04 5.84
N THR A 136 6.78 4.75 6.91
CA THR A 136 7.15 6.17 6.85
C THR A 136 8.38 6.38 5.98
N TYR A 137 9.43 5.57 6.14
CA TYR A 137 10.62 5.67 5.30
C TYR A 137 10.30 5.43 3.82
N LEU A 138 9.54 4.38 3.51
CA LEU A 138 9.15 4.07 2.13
C LEU A 138 8.32 5.20 1.52
N PHE A 139 7.39 5.76 2.29
CA PHE A 139 6.58 6.90 1.87
C PHE A 139 7.45 8.13 1.59
N VAL A 140 8.37 8.48 2.49
CA VAL A 140 9.28 9.64 2.32
C VAL A 140 10.23 9.43 1.15
N ALA A 141 10.78 8.23 0.98
CA ALA A 141 11.66 7.91 -0.13
C ALA A 141 10.93 8.01 -1.49
N TRP A 142 9.70 7.49 -1.56
CA TRP A 142 8.85 7.58 -2.75
C TRP A 142 8.38 9.01 -3.01
N ALA A 143 7.84 9.70 -2.01
CA ALA A 143 7.34 11.06 -2.12
C ALA A 143 8.46 12.06 -2.46
N GLY A 144 9.62 11.91 -1.85
CA GLY A 144 10.82 12.71 -2.15
C GLY A 144 11.33 12.48 -3.56
N ARG A 145 11.30 11.24 -4.06
CA ARG A 145 11.61 10.93 -5.46
C ARG A 145 10.61 11.61 -6.41
N GLN A 146 9.32 11.53 -6.11
CA GLN A 146 8.27 12.06 -6.97
C GLN A 146 8.22 13.59 -6.97
N ALA A 147 8.35 14.23 -5.81
CA ALA A 147 8.23 15.67 -5.65
C ALA A 147 9.54 16.43 -5.94
N PHE A 148 10.68 15.88 -5.52
CA PHE A 148 11.98 16.58 -5.51
C PHE A 148 13.08 15.85 -6.30
N GLY A 149 12.80 14.70 -6.90
CA GLY A 149 13.80 13.91 -7.63
C GLY A 149 14.83 13.23 -6.74
N TRP A 150 14.58 13.10 -5.43
CA TRP A 150 15.52 12.47 -4.50
C TRP A 150 15.77 11.00 -4.84
N ARG A 151 17.01 10.55 -4.65
CA ARG A 151 17.42 9.15 -4.81
C ARG A 151 17.83 8.59 -3.45
N LEU A 152 16.84 8.35 -2.58
CA LEU A 152 17.06 7.62 -1.34
C LEU A 152 17.30 6.12 -1.62
N PRO A 153 18.09 5.42 -0.76
CA PRO A 153 18.30 3.99 -0.86
C PRO A 153 16.97 3.24 -0.89
N GLU A 154 16.79 2.42 -1.92
CA GLU A 154 15.58 1.64 -2.10
C GLU A 154 15.61 0.40 -1.20
N LEU A 155 14.68 0.32 -0.26
CA LEU A 155 14.52 -0.85 0.59
C LEU A 155 14.01 -2.00 -0.28
N ARG A 156 14.88 -2.95 -0.62
CA ARG A 156 14.49 -4.16 -1.32
C ARG A 156 13.86 -5.16 -0.35
N ILE A 157 12.55 -5.10 -0.20
CA ILE A 157 11.79 -6.07 0.58
C ILE A 157 11.54 -7.30 -0.29
N SER A 158 12.13 -8.44 0.07
CA SER A 158 11.89 -9.70 -0.64
C SER A 158 10.43 -10.14 -0.48
N PRO A 159 9.79 -10.74 -1.51
CA PRO A 159 8.46 -11.31 -1.39
C PRO A 159 8.31 -12.29 -0.21
N LYS A 160 9.39 -13.00 0.15
CA LYS A 160 9.43 -13.89 1.33
C LYS A 160 9.26 -13.14 2.65
N VAL A 161 9.86 -11.95 2.76
CA VAL A 161 9.73 -11.09 3.95
C VAL A 161 8.30 -10.53 4.04
N ILE A 162 7.72 -10.12 2.92
CA ILE A 162 6.32 -9.67 2.86
C ILE A 162 5.39 -10.82 3.27
N ALA A 163 5.57 -12.01 2.70
CA ALA A 163 4.79 -13.19 3.04
C ALA A 163 4.93 -13.58 4.53
N GLY A 164 6.16 -13.54 5.07
CA GLY A 164 6.41 -13.78 6.48
C GLY A 164 5.74 -12.74 7.38
N PHE A 165 5.79 -11.47 7.02
CA PHE A 165 5.11 -10.39 7.75
C PHE A 165 3.58 -10.56 7.72
N LEU A 166 3.00 -10.84 6.54
CA LEU A 166 1.56 -11.11 6.41
C LEU A 166 1.14 -12.36 7.19
N GLY A 167 1.97 -13.41 7.18
CA GLY A 167 1.75 -14.62 7.97
C GLY A 167 1.79 -14.34 9.48
N ALA A 168 2.78 -13.58 9.95
CA ALA A 168 2.87 -13.14 11.35
C ALA A 168 1.67 -12.25 11.74
N TRP A 169 1.22 -11.39 10.84
CA TRP A 169 0.06 -10.53 11.03
C TRP A 169 -1.24 -11.33 11.15
N LEU A 170 -1.43 -12.34 10.30
CA LEU A 170 -2.58 -13.22 10.37
C LEU A 170 -2.52 -14.08 11.65
N ALA A 171 -1.36 -14.64 11.97
CA ALA A 171 -1.15 -15.42 13.19
C ALA A 171 -1.44 -14.59 14.45
N PHE A 172 -0.93 -13.36 14.54
CA PHE A 172 -1.24 -12.43 15.63
C PHE A 172 -2.73 -12.12 15.70
N SER A 173 -3.39 -11.93 14.55
CA SER A 173 -4.84 -11.68 14.48
C SER A 173 -5.66 -12.86 14.99
N VAL A 174 -5.20 -14.10 14.79
CA VAL A 174 -5.83 -15.30 15.36
C VAL A 174 -5.55 -15.37 16.85
N VAL A 175 -4.27 -15.32 17.25
CA VAL A 175 -3.81 -15.49 18.63
C VAL A 175 -4.47 -14.50 19.59
N ARG A 176 -4.67 -13.25 19.19
CA ARG A 176 -5.30 -12.23 20.05
C ARG A 176 -6.79 -12.47 20.33
N ASN A 177 -7.45 -13.31 19.53
CA ASN A 177 -8.86 -13.66 19.70
C ASN A 177 -9.04 -14.98 20.47
N LEU A 178 -7.97 -15.58 21.03
CA LEU A 178 -8.06 -16.80 21.84
C LEU A 178 -8.59 -16.49 23.26
N PRO A 179 -9.59 -17.24 23.75
CA PRO A 179 -10.26 -16.97 25.03
C PRO A 179 -9.51 -17.49 26.28
N TRP A 180 -8.26 -17.95 26.15
CA TRP A 180 -7.47 -18.50 27.26
C TRP A 180 -6.25 -17.63 27.59
N ALA A 181 -5.82 -17.63 28.86
CA ALA A 181 -4.65 -16.89 29.32
C ALA A 181 -3.35 -17.38 28.62
N PRO A 182 -2.38 -16.51 28.31
CA PRO A 182 -2.33 -15.05 28.58
C PRO A 182 -2.98 -14.17 27.49
N PHE A 183 -3.57 -14.76 26.44
CA PHE A 183 -4.07 -14.04 25.25
C PHE A 183 -5.33 -13.23 25.51
N THR A 184 -6.05 -13.52 26.59
CA THR A 184 -7.14 -12.67 27.10
C THR A 184 -6.69 -11.23 27.36
N SER A 185 -5.40 -10.99 27.67
CA SER A 185 -4.86 -9.63 27.85
C SER A 185 -4.75 -8.82 26.54
N LEU A 186 -4.85 -9.48 25.38
CA LEU A 186 -4.83 -8.87 24.05
C LEU A 186 -6.23 -8.64 23.48
N TYR A 187 -7.26 -9.17 24.15
CA TYR A 187 -8.68 -9.02 23.80
C TYR A 187 -9.22 -7.78 24.53
N VAL A 188 -9.32 -6.65 23.82
CA VAL A 188 -9.69 -5.31 24.34
C VAL A 188 -10.71 -4.68 23.42
#